data_AF-A0A382Z730-F1
#
_entry.id   AF-A0A382Z730-F1
#
_cell.length_a   1.000
_cell.length_b   1.000
_cell.length_c   1.000
_cell.angle_alpha   90.00
_cell.angle_beta   90.00
_cell.angle_gamma   90.00
#
_symmetry.space_group_name_H-M   'P 1'
#
loop_
_entity.id
_entity.type
_entity.pdbx_description
1 polymer ?
#
loop_
_entity_poly.entity_id
_entity_poly.type
_entity_poly.pdbx_seq_one_letter_code
_entity_poly.pdbx_strand_id
1 'polypeptide(L)' 'MVVEKLDHSYVIGVAAMEGRGFYYPVDVAVAPDDKLFVLGRGHDGDTHGVQILMCDIESEYYGIFAS' A
#
# COMPACT_ATOMS: atom_id res chain seq x y z
N MET A 1 33.67 -1.47 3.71
CA MET A 1 32.26 -1.03 3.66
C MET A 1 31.71 -1.09 5.06
N VAL A 2 31.25 0.04 5.61
CA VAL A 2 30.44 0.03 6.83
C VAL A 2 29.01 -0.23 6.36
N VAL A 3 28.40 -1.29 6.85
CA VAL A 3 26.96 -1.54 6.64
C VAL A 3 26.28 -0.92 7.85
N GLU A 4 25.63 0.23 7.67
CA GLU A 4 24.74 0.78 8.69
C GLU A 4 23.56 -0.19 8.88
N LYS A 5 23.20 -0.42 10.13
CA LYS A 5 22.05 -1.25 10.48
C LYS A 5 20.78 -0.46 10.14
N LEU A 6 19.89 -1.04 9.34
CA LEU A 6 18.57 -0.50 9.13
C LEU A 6 17.68 -0.85 10.33
N ASP A 7 17.09 0.16 10.97
CA ASP A 7 16.07 -0.04 12.00
C ASP A 7 14.68 0.13 11.39
N HIS A 8 13.78 -0.81 11.71
CA HIS A 8 12.38 -0.72 11.31
C HIS A 8 11.66 0.34 12.14
N SER A 9 10.92 1.24 11.48
CA SER A 9 10.10 2.26 12.14
C SER A 9 8.69 1.76 12.43
N TYR A 10 7.87 1.54 11.40
CA TYR A 10 6.48 1.10 11.52
C TYR A 10 5.96 0.51 10.20
N VAL A 11 4.77 -0.09 10.28
CA VAL A 11 4.01 -0.64 9.15
C VAL A 11 2.87 0.33 8.83
N ILE A 12 2.61 0.53 7.53
CA ILE A 12 1.47 1.34 7.05
C ILE A 12 0.33 0.39 6.65
N GLY A 13 -0.86 0.66 7.17
CA GLY A 13 -2.12 -0.03 6.88
C GLY A 13 -2.21 -1.48 7.38
N VAL A 14 -3.08 -2.27 6.74
CA VAL A 14 -3.49 -3.61 7.19
C VAL A 14 -3.63 -4.57 6.00
N ALA A 15 -3.33 -5.85 6.23
CA ALA A 15 -3.61 -6.91 5.26
C ALA A 15 -5.12 -7.19 5.19
N ALA A 16 -5.72 -6.97 4.03
CA ALA A 16 -7.11 -7.32 3.74
C ALA A 16 -7.25 -7.63 2.26
N MET A 17 -8.03 -8.66 1.91
CA MET A 17 -8.18 -9.13 0.53
C MET A 17 -8.84 -8.10 -0.38
N GLU A 18 -9.74 -7.27 0.15
CA GLU A 18 -10.47 -6.24 -0.60
C GLU A 18 -10.76 -5.01 0.27
N GLY A 19 -11.09 -3.89 -0.38
CA GLY A 19 -11.53 -2.69 0.33
C GLY A 19 -10.40 -2.00 1.09
N ARG A 20 -10.62 -1.72 2.37
CA ARG A 20 -9.68 -0.98 3.25
C ARG A 20 -8.52 -1.88 3.71
N GLY A 21 -7.65 -2.25 2.78
CA GLY A 21 -6.39 -2.92 3.09
C GLY A 21 -5.59 -3.32 1.85
N PHE A 22 -4.45 -3.95 2.09
CA PHE A 22 -3.50 -4.32 1.06
C PHE A 22 -3.47 -5.82 0.85
N TYR A 23 -3.67 -6.24 -0.39
CA TYR A 23 -3.51 -7.62 -0.83
C TYR A 23 -2.63 -7.62 -2.08
N TYR A 24 -1.44 -8.23 -1.94
CA TYR A 24 -0.37 -8.17 -2.93
C TYR A 24 -0.01 -6.74 -3.40
N PRO A 25 0.42 -5.83 -2.50
CA PRO A 25 0.95 -4.53 -2.91
C PRO A 25 2.27 -4.73 -3.67
N VAL A 26 2.40 -4.05 -4.81
CA VAL A 26 3.57 -4.20 -5.71
C VAL A 26 4.31 -2.89 -5.98
N ASP A 27 3.64 -1.75 -5.81
CA ASP A 27 4.23 -0.43 -6.02
C ASP A 27 3.52 0.65 -5.20
N VAL A 28 4.18 1.79 -5.01
CA VAL A 28 3.62 2.97 -4.33
C VAL A 28 4.07 4.26 -5.00
N ALA A 29 3.11 5.14 -5.31
CA ALA A 29 3.38 6.52 -5.70
C ALA A 29 3.08 7.48 -4.55
N VAL A 30 3.93 8.49 -4.37
CA VAL A 30 3.75 9.55 -3.37
C VAL A 30 3.34 10.83 -4.10
N ALA A 31 2.18 11.38 -3.75
CA ALA A 31 1.67 12.62 -4.32
C ALA A 31 2.21 13.86 -3.58
N PRO A 32 2.14 15.06 -4.18
CA PRO A 32 2.60 16.30 -3.54
C PRO A 32 1.85 16.70 -2.26
N ASP A 33 0.70 16.09 -1.97
CA ASP A 33 -0.11 16.28 -0.76
C ASP A 33 0.09 15.15 0.26
N ASP A 34 1.23 14.44 0.18
CA ASP A 34 1.65 13.32 1.04
C ASP A 34 0.72 12.09 1.00
N LYS A 35 -0.20 12.03 0.04
CA LYS A 35 -0.99 10.82 -0.19
C LYS A 35 -0.17 9.75 -0.87
N LEU A 36 -0.31 8.53 -0.35
CA LEU A 36 0.23 7.31 -0.90
C LEU A 36 -0.82 6.64 -1.77
N PHE A 37 -0.45 6.28 -2.99
CA PHE A 37 -1.25 5.49 -3.92
C PHE A 37 -0.59 4.12 -4.05
N VAL A 38 -1.14 3.13 -3.38
CA VAL A 38 -0.57 1.78 -3.31
C VAL A 38 -1.25 0.88 -4.34
N LEU A 39 -0.47 0.37 -5.28
CA LEU A 39 -0.92 -0.54 -6.34
C LEU A 39 -0.97 -1.98 -5.81
N GLY A 40 -2.17 -2.57 -5.77
CA GLY A 40 -2.39 -4.00 -5.57
C GLY A 40 -2.65 -4.72 -6.89
N ARG A 41 -2.01 -5.88 -7.09
CA ARG A 41 -2.07 -6.65 -8.36
C ARG A 41 -2.89 -7.94 -8.27
N GLY A 42 -3.20 -8.43 -7.07
CA GLY A 42 -3.72 -9.79 -6.89
C GLY A 42 -2.75 -10.86 -7.43
N HIS A 43 -3.27 -12.07 -7.67
CA HIS A 43 -2.57 -13.18 -8.32
C HIS A 43 -3.44 -13.79 -9.43
N ASP A 44 -2.86 -14.54 -10.37
CA ASP A 44 -3.52 -15.04 -11.59
C ASP A 44 -4.80 -15.89 -11.37
N GLY A 45 -5.08 -16.32 -10.14
CA GLY A 45 -6.30 -17.05 -9.75
C GLY A 45 -7.19 -16.32 -8.75
N ASP A 46 -6.82 -15.10 -8.34
CA ASP A 46 -7.50 -14.32 -7.32
C ASP A 46 -7.35 -12.82 -7.61
N THR A 47 -8.42 -12.21 -8.13
CA THR A 47 -8.47 -10.80 -8.49
C THR A 47 -8.87 -9.89 -7.32
N HIS A 48 -9.09 -10.42 -6.11
CA HIS A 48 -9.22 -9.56 -4.94
C HIS A 48 -7.94 -8.73 -4.83
N GLY A 49 -8.06 -7.50 -4.33
CA GLY A 49 -6.91 -6.61 -4.15
C GLY A 49 -6.34 -6.00 -5.43
N VAL A 50 -6.93 -6.25 -6.61
CA VAL A 50 -6.67 -5.43 -7.81
C VAL A 50 -7.30 -4.07 -7.58
N GLN A 51 -6.53 -3.15 -6.99
CA GLN A 51 -6.97 -1.80 -6.64
C GLN A 51 -5.78 -0.87 -6.43
N ILE A 52 -6.01 0.43 -6.61
CA ILE A 52 -5.11 1.49 -6.17
C ILE A 52 -5.72 2.09 -4.91
N LEU A 53 -5.18 1.73 -3.74
CA LEU A 53 -5.65 2.25 -2.46
C LEU A 53 -4.95 3.56 -2.12
N MET A 54 -5.71 4.52 -1.62
CA MET A 54 -5.19 5.81 -1.13
C MET A 54 -5.10 5.82 0.39
N CYS A 55 -3.90 6.04 0.92
CA CYS A 55 -3.67 6.26 2.35
C CYS A 55 -2.63 7.38 2.59
N ASP A 56 -2.27 7.64 3.84
CA ASP A 56 -1.08 8.41 4.18
C ASP A 56 -0.12 7.61 5.08
N ILE A 57 0.94 8.27 5.52
CA ILE A 57 1.99 7.67 6.36
C ILE A 57 1.50 7.30 7.77
N GLU A 58 0.41 7.91 8.23
CA GLU A 58 -0.27 7.61 9.49
C GLU A 58 -1.30 6.48 9.33
N SER A 59 -1.34 5.83 8.16
CA SER A 59 -2.31 4.80 7.79
C SER A 59 -3.77 5.27 7.72
N GLU A 60 -4.01 6.58 7.57
CA GLU A 60 -5.37 7.08 7.34
C GLU A 60 -5.85 6.64 5.95
N TYR A 61 -7.11 6.23 5.84
CA TYR A 61 -7.66 5.67 4.60
C TYR A 61 -8.51 6.71 3.87
N TYR A 62 -8.15 7.00 2.62
CA TYR A 62 -8.84 8.00 1.81
C TYR A 62 -9.75 7.40 0.73
N GLY A 63 -9.65 6.11 0.43
CA GLY A 63 -10.49 5.45 -0.56
C GLY A 63 -9.74 4.53 -1.52
N ILE A 64 -10.48 4.04 -2.52
CA ILE A 64 -9.93 3.36 -3.69
C ILE A 64 -9.95 4.37 -4.85
N PHE A 65 -8.79 4.63 -5.44
CA PHE A 65 -8.64 5.53 -6.58
C PHE A 65 -9.07 4.87 -7.90
N ALA A 66 -8.72 3.60 -8.08
CA ALA A 66 -9.06 2.79 -9.25
C ALA A 66 -9.05 1.28 -8.90
N SER A 67 -9.76 0.45 -9.66
CA SER A 67 -9.80 -1.03 -9.53
C SER A 67 -10.05 -1.69 -10.88
#